data_AF-J1Q4X9-F1
#
_entry.id   AF-J1Q4X9-F1
#
_cell.length_a   1.000
_cell.length_b   1.000
_cell.length_c   1.000
_cell.angle_alpha   90.00
_cell.angle_beta   90.00
_cell.angle_gamma   90.00
#
_symmetry.space_group_name_H-M   'P 1'
#
loop_
_entity.id
_entity.type
_entity.pdbx_description
1 polymer ?
#
loop_
_entity_poly.entity_id
_entity_poly.type
_entity_poly.pdbx_seq_one_letter_code
_entity_poly.pdbx_strand_id
1 'polypeptide(L)' 'MDTSKHTLSTLFAQLGLENSPEQIQAFVRRHKLSAGMELADAPFWNRAQASFLREAWRADSDWSDVIDELNTLLH' A
#
# COMPACT_ATOMS: atom_id res chain seq x y z
N MET A 1 -5.87 14.37 20.23
CA MET A 1 -5.65 14.17 18.78
C MET A 1 -4.63 13.06 18.66
N ASP A 2 -5.09 11.83 18.80
CA ASP A 2 -4.24 10.65 18.73
C ASP A 2 -3.88 10.40 17.27
N THR A 3 -2.79 11.05 16.84
CA THR A 3 -2.19 10.87 15.52
C THR A 3 -1.54 9.50 15.46
N SER A 4 -2.34 8.43 15.46
CA SER A 4 -1.87 7.12 15.02
C SER A 4 -1.66 7.21 13.52
N LYS A 5 -0.62 7.96 13.10
CA LYS A 5 -0.31 8.16 11.69
C LYS A 5 -0.10 6.78 11.09
N HIS A 6 -1.03 6.32 10.28
CA HIS A 6 -0.77 5.17 9.44
C HIS A 6 0.46 5.53 8.60
N THR A 7 1.44 4.64 8.62
CA THR A 7 2.65 4.73 7.82
C THR A 7 2.71 3.55 6.88
N LEU A 8 3.55 3.62 5.84
CA LEU A 8 3.82 2.50 4.96
C LEU A 8 4.19 1.23 5.75
N SER A 9 4.95 1.37 6.84
CA SER A 9 5.26 0.25 7.74
C SER A 9 4.01 -0.40 8.31
N THR A 10 3.06 0.37 8.83
CA THR A 10 1.82 -0.20 9.36
C THR A 10 0.94 -0.82 8.27
N LEU A 11 0.96 -0.26 7.05
CA LEU A 11 0.23 -0.80 5.91
C LEU A 11 0.81 -2.15 5.49
N PHE A 12 2.13 -2.24 5.35
CA PHE A 12 2.83 -3.48 5.01
C PHE A 12 2.60 -4.55 6.09
N ALA A 13 2.65 -4.18 7.37
CA ALA A 13 2.33 -5.11 8.46
C ALA A 13 0.89 -5.66 8.34
N GLN A 14 -0.08 -4.80 8.02
CA GLN A 14 -1.48 -5.20 7.81
C GLN A 14 -1.67 -6.11 6.58
N LEU A 15 -0.87 -5.90 5.54
CA LEU A 15 -0.83 -6.75 4.35
C LEU A 15 -0.07 -8.07 4.58
N GLY A 16 0.57 -8.26 5.74
CA GLY A 16 1.39 -9.42 6.06
C GLY A 16 2.75 -9.43 5.34
N LEU A 17 3.28 -8.24 5.04
CA LEU A 17 4.55 -8.02 4.37
C LEU A 17 5.59 -7.45 5.34
N GLU A 18 6.85 -7.48 4.91
CA GLU A 18 7.93 -6.94 5.72
C GLU A 18 7.83 -5.41 5.81
N ASN A 19 7.61 -4.92 7.03
CA ASN A 19 7.32 -3.53 7.34
C ASN A 19 8.55 -2.69 7.69
N SER A 20 9.75 -3.24 7.52
CA SER A 20 11.00 -2.52 7.72
C SER A 20 11.21 -1.49 6.60
N PRO A 21 11.67 -0.27 6.92
CA PRO A 21 11.81 0.81 5.94
C PRO A 21 12.71 0.43 4.74
N GLU A 22 13.78 -0.33 4.98
CA GLU A 22 14.68 -0.82 3.94
C GLU A 22 13.97 -1.75 2.94
N GLN A 23 13.07 -2.58 3.45
CA GLN A 23 12.34 -3.57 2.66
C GLN A 23 11.19 -2.95 1.88
N ILE A 24 10.48 -1.99 2.47
CA ILE A 24 9.46 -1.21 1.77
C ILE A 24 10.10 -0.50 0.56
N GLN A 25 11.23 0.17 0.77
CA GLN A 25 11.92 0.82 -0.34
C GLN A 25 12.43 -0.19 -1.38
N ALA A 26 12.94 -1.34 -0.96
CA ALA A 26 13.36 -2.39 -1.88
C ALA A 26 12.17 -2.93 -2.70
N PHE A 27 11.00 -3.11 -2.07
CA PHE A 27 9.76 -3.52 -2.71
C PHE A 27 9.32 -2.51 -3.76
N VAL A 28 9.25 -1.23 -3.39
CA VAL A 28 8.88 -0.13 -4.30
C VAL A 28 9.84 0.00 -5.49
N ARG A 29 11.14 -0.25 -5.29
CA ARG A 29 12.12 -0.26 -6.38
C ARG A 29 11.99 -1.50 -7.28
N ARG A 30 11.58 -2.64 -6.72
CA ARG A 30 11.47 -3.91 -7.42
C ARG A 30 10.15 -4.04 -8.19
N HIS A 31 9.08 -3.52 -7.63
CA HIS A 31 7.72 -3.60 -8.16
C HIS A 31 7.32 -2.20 -8.63
N LYS A 32 7.03 -2.06 -9.92
CA LYS A 32 6.54 -0.81 -10.49
C LYS A 32 5.20 -1.04 -11.16
N LEU A 33 4.30 -0.08 -11.01
CA LEU A 33 3.00 -0.07 -11.65
C LEU A 33 3.12 0.56 -13.03
N SER A 34 2.35 0.03 -13.97
CA SER A 34 2.20 0.67 -15.28
C SER A 34 1.27 1.87 -15.16
N ALA A 35 1.49 2.88 -16.00
CA ALA A 35 0.63 4.04 -16.07
C ALA A 35 -0.83 3.61 -16.30
N GLY A 36 -1.74 4.03 -15.41
CA GLY A 36 -3.15 3.65 -15.44
C GLY A 36 -3.53 2.35 -14.72
N MET A 37 -2.58 1.63 -14.13
CA MET A 37 -2.87 0.48 -13.25
C MET A 37 -3.18 0.95 -11.83
N GLU A 38 -4.32 0.51 -11.29
CA GLU A 38 -4.68 0.75 -9.88
C GLU A 38 -3.79 -0.10 -8.96
N LEU A 39 -3.42 0.46 -7.80
CA LEU A 39 -2.62 -0.26 -6.81
C LEU A 39 -3.26 -1.61 -6.44
N ALA A 40 -4.56 -1.66 -6.23
CA ALA A 40 -5.27 -2.89 -5.86
C ALA A 40 -5.35 -3.94 -6.98
N ASP A 41 -5.11 -3.56 -8.25
CA ASP A 41 -5.09 -4.48 -9.40
C ASP A 41 -3.70 -4.98 -9.75
N ALA A 42 -2.69 -4.57 -8.97
CA ALA A 42 -1.33 -4.96 -9.22
C ALA A 42 -1.10 -6.47 -9.06
N PRO A 43 -0.34 -7.11 -9.97
CA PRO A 43 -0.14 -8.56 -9.94
C PRO A 43 0.77 -9.04 -8.79
N PHE A 44 1.40 -8.12 -8.06
CA PHE A 44 2.24 -8.45 -6.89
C PHE A 44 1.42 -8.65 -5.60
N TRP A 45 0.14 -8.26 -5.59
CA TRP A 45 -0.74 -8.52 -4.47
C TRP A 45 -1.46 -9.86 -4.62
N ASN A 46 -1.69 -10.51 -3.48
CA ASN A 46 -2.65 -11.61 -3.44
C ASN A 46 -4.09 -11.08 -3.34
N ARG A 47 -5.07 -11.98 -3.52
CA ARG A 47 -6.50 -11.64 -3.51
C ARG A 47 -6.95 -10.90 -2.24
N ALA A 48 -6.42 -11.27 -1.07
CA ALA A 48 -6.80 -10.64 0.20
C ALA A 48 -6.20 -9.25 0.35
N GLN A 49 -4.91 -9.08 -0.01
CA GLN A 49 -4.21 -7.79 -0.02
C GLN A 49 -4.89 -6.80 -0.97
N ALA A 50 -5.18 -7.24 -2.20
CA ALA A 50 -5.89 -6.46 -3.19
C ALA A 50 -7.29 -6.04 -2.72
N SER A 51 -8.04 -6.95 -2.08
CA SER A 51 -9.36 -6.63 -1.50
C SER A 51 -9.23 -5.56 -0.42
N PHE A 52 -8.31 -5.75 0.53
CA PHE A 52 -8.08 -4.78 1.60
C PHE A 52 -7.73 -3.40 1.05
N LEU A 53 -6.80 -3.30 0.11
CA LEU A 53 -6.42 -2.03 -0.50
C LEU A 53 -7.60 -1.35 -1.20
N ARG A 54 -8.40 -2.12 -1.95
CA ARG A 54 -9.58 -1.61 -2.65
C ARG A 54 -10.66 -1.15 -1.68
N GLU A 55 -10.91 -1.91 -0.62
CA GLU A 55 -11.92 -1.57 0.40
C GLU A 55 -11.47 -0.36 1.23
N ALA A 56 -10.21 -0.33 1.67
CA ALA A 56 -9.64 0.78 2.42
C ALA A 56 -9.66 2.10 1.62
N TRP A 57 -9.36 2.02 0.32
CA TRP A 57 -9.46 3.16 -0.60
C TRP A 57 -10.90 3.60 -0.83
N ARG A 58 -11.82 2.65 -1.10
CA ARG A 58 -13.24 2.97 -1.36
C ARG A 58 -13.98 3.49 -0.13
N ALA A 59 -13.59 3.03 1.05
CA ALA A 59 -14.20 3.44 2.31
C ALA A 59 -13.73 4.82 2.77
N ASP A 60 -12.82 5.49 2.03
CA ASP A 60 -12.15 6.72 2.46
C ASP A 60 -11.58 6.55 3.88
N SER A 61 -10.98 5.37 4.11
CA SER A 61 -10.49 5.00 5.44
C SER A 61 -9.25 5.81 5.77
N ASP A 62 -8.83 5.81 7.04
CA ASP A 62 -7.57 6.39 7.52
C ASP A 62 -6.30 5.82 6.80
N TRP A 63 -6.46 4.73 6.04
CA TRP A 63 -5.42 4.16 5.17
C TRP A 63 -5.28 4.85 3.82
N SER A 64 -6.25 5.66 3.40
CA SER A 64 -6.30 6.24 2.05
C SER A 64 -5.09 7.08 1.74
N ASP A 65 -4.64 7.94 2.68
CA ASP A 65 -3.41 8.73 2.52
C ASP A 65 -2.17 7.86 2.31
N VAL A 66 -2.03 6.76 3.08
CA VAL A 66 -0.88 5.86 2.98
C VAL A 66 -0.91 5.02 1.70
N ILE A 67 -2.11 4.64 1.27
CA ILE A 67 -2.34 3.92 0.02
C ILE A 67 -2.00 4.83 -1.16
N ASP A 68 -2.35 6.12 -1.11
CA ASP A 68 -2.00 7.11 -2.12
C ASP A 68 -0.48 7.34 -2.19
N GLU A 69 0.18 7.46 -1.03
CA GLU A 69 1.64 7.55 -0.93
C GLU A 69 2.31 6.32 -1.55
N LEU A 70 1.85 5.12 -1.21
CA LEU A 70 2.37 3.87 -1.79
C LEU A 70 2.13 3.81 -3.29
N ASN A 71 0.95 4.21 -3.77
CA ASN A 71 0.63 4.26 -5.19
C ASN A 71 1.57 5.21 -5.94
N THR A 72 1.80 6.41 -5.40
CA THR A 72 2.73 7.40 -5.97
C THR A 72 4.17 6.88 -6.03
N LEU A 73 4.61 6.15 -5.00
CA LEU A 73 5.93 5.54 -4.97
C LEU A 73 6.10 4.43 -6.01
N LEU A 74 5.02 3.71 -6.34
CA LEU A 74 5.02 2.57 -7.25
C LEU A 74 4.80 2.93 -8.72
N HIS A 75 4.18 4.07 -9.03
CA HIS A 75 4.21 4.65 -10.37
C HIS A 75 5.61 5.22 -10.71
#